data_AF-A0A8H8BVT0-F1
#
_entry.id   AF-A0A8H8BVT0-F1
#
_cell.length_a   1.000
_cell.length_b   1.000
_cell.length_c   1.000
_cell.angle_alpha   90.00
_cell.angle_beta   90.00
_cell.angle_gamma   90.00
#
_symmetry.space_group_name_H-M   'P 1'
#
loop_
_entity.id
_entity.type
_entity.pdbx_description
1 polymer ?
#
loop_
_entity_poly.entity_id
_entity_poly.type
_entity_poly.pdbx_seq_one_letter_code
_entity_poly.pdbx_strand_id
1 'polypeptide(L)'
;MPTPLDKALNSKNTFLAFGGIITAVAAWSIWGQDMFPKESDPTGDPENWTHEELRRWLAARNLHPNSKDSKEQLLERVQANIRTPRA
;
A
#
# COMPACT_ATOMS: atom_id res chain seq x y z
N MET A 1 -33.38 -11.78 37.90
CA MET A 1 -33.32 -10.43 37.29
C MET A 1 -32.11 -10.42 36.38
N PRO A 2 -32.23 -10.09 35.07
CA PRO A 2 -31.07 -10.03 34.20
C PRO A 2 -30.16 -8.88 34.63
N THR A 3 -28.87 -9.18 34.82
CA THR A 3 -27.87 -8.18 35.18
C THR A 3 -27.59 -7.25 33.98
N PRO A 4 -26.99 -6.07 34.20
CA PRO A 4 -26.55 -5.21 33.10
C PRO A 4 -25.61 -5.93 32.11
N LEU A 5 -24.79 -6.87 32.60
CA LEU A 5 -23.91 -7.69 31.77
C LEU A 5 -24.70 -8.66 30.86
N ASP A 6 -25.75 -9.29 31.38
CA ASP A 6 -26.62 -10.19 30.60
C ASP A 6 -27.36 -9.44 29.48
N LYS A 7 -27.77 -8.19 29.74
CA LYS A 7 -28.39 -7.33 28.73
C LYS A 7 -27.40 -6.90 27.65
N ALA A 8 -26.15 -6.64 28.02
CA ALA A 8 -25.10 -6.30 27.06
C ALA A 8 -24.75 -7.51 26.17
N LEU A 9 -24.66 -8.71 26.75
CA LEU A 9 -24.34 -9.95 26.04
C LEU A 9 -25.47 -10.41 25.10
N ASN A 10 -26.74 -10.11 25.41
CA ASN A 10 -27.90 -10.48 24.60
C ASN A 10 -28.47 -9.29 23.78
N SER A 11 -27.68 -8.23 23.58
CA SER A 11 -28.10 -7.04 22.86
C SER A 11 -28.04 -7.27 21.35
N LYS A 12 -29.21 -7.47 20.73
CA LYS A 12 -29.36 -7.55 19.27
C LYS A 12 -28.85 -6.28 18.57
N ASN A 13 -29.03 -5.12 19.19
CA ASN A 13 -28.56 -3.85 18.63
C ASN A 13 -27.04 -3.77 18.59
N THR A 14 -26.36 -4.27 19.62
CA THR A 14 -24.89 -4.30 19.67
C THR A 14 -24.33 -5.23 18.60
N PHE A 15 -24.97 -6.39 18.40
CA PHE A 15 -24.59 -7.32 17.33
C PHE A 15 -24.76 -6.69 15.93
N LEU A 16 -25.89 -6.03 15.67
CA LEU A 16 -26.14 -5.37 14.39
C LEU A 16 -25.21 -4.18 14.16
N ALA A 17 -24.91 -3.38 15.19
CA ALA A 17 -23.96 -2.28 15.10
C ALA A 17 -22.54 -2.78 14.79
N PHE A 18 -22.08 -3.80 15.51
CA PHE A 18 -20.77 -4.42 15.25
C PHE A 18 -20.71 -5.01 13.83
N GLY A 19 -21.69 -5.83 13.46
CA GLY A 19 -21.77 -6.43 12.13
C GLY A 19 -21.78 -5.37 11.03
N GLY A 20 -22.56 -4.31 11.19
CA GLY A 20 -22.62 -3.18 10.25
C GLY A 20 -21.26 -2.48 10.08
N ILE A 21 -20.55 -2.22 11.19
CA ILE A 21 -19.20 -1.63 11.13
C ILE A 21 -18.23 -2.56 10.39
N ILE A 22 -18.20 -3.85 10.72
CA ILE A 22 -17.29 -4.80 10.08
C ILE A 22 -17.60 -4.94 8.59
N THR A 23 -18.88 -5.00 8.20
CA THR A 23 -19.27 -5.04 6.79
C THR A 23 -18.88 -3.76 6.05
N ALA A 24 -19.04 -2.59 6.67
CA ALA A 24 -18.63 -1.33 6.08
C ALA A 24 -17.09 -1.26 5.89
N VAL A 25 -16.32 -1.67 6.90
CA VAL A 25 -14.85 -1.74 6.79
C VAL A 25 -14.43 -2.74 5.72
N ALA A 26 -15.04 -3.92 5.65
CA ALA A 26 -14.74 -4.92 4.64
C ALA A 26 -15.04 -4.42 3.21
N ALA A 27 -16.17 -3.75 3.01
CA ALA A 27 -16.49 -3.12 1.73
C ALA A 27 -15.46 -2.02 1.38
N TRP A 28 -15.04 -1.23 2.36
CA TRP A 28 -13.99 -0.22 2.17
C TRP A 28 -12.61 -0.82 1.89
N SER A 29 -12.26 -1.97 2.47
CA SER A 29 -10.99 -2.65 2.15
C SER A 29 -10.93 -3.20 0.73
N ILE A 30 -12.08 -3.46 0.10
CA ILE A 30 -12.15 -3.95 -1.29
C ILE A 30 -12.14 -2.79 -2.29
N TRP A 31 -12.89 -1.72 -2.01
CA TRP A 31 -13.09 -0.62 -2.96
C TRP A 31 -12.37 0.68 -2.60
N GLY A 32 -11.91 0.82 -1.36
CA GLY A 32 -11.08 1.93 -0.93
C GLY A 32 -9.76 1.91 -1.69
N GLN A 33 -9.19 3.11 -1.88
CA GLN A 33 -7.85 3.30 -2.41
C GLN A 33 -6.80 2.55 -1.56
N ASP A 34 -5.54 2.54 -2.02
CA ASP A 34 -4.42 1.90 -1.31
C ASP A 34 -4.47 2.21 0.21
N MET A 35 -4.79 1.18 1.00
CA MET A 35 -5.00 1.28 2.46
C MET A 35 -3.75 1.78 3.20
N PHE A 36 -2.59 1.60 2.57
CA PHE A 36 -1.33 2.15 3.00
C PHE A 36 -0.86 3.18 1.96
N PRO A 37 -0.50 4.41 2.37
CA PRO A 37 0.13 5.36 1.47
C PRO A 37 1.34 4.71 0.81
N LYS A 38 1.46 4.85 -0.52
CA LYS A 38 2.69 4.45 -1.21
C LYS A 38 3.84 5.29 -0.66
N GLU A 39 4.94 4.63 -0.30
CA GLU A 39 6.16 5.34 0.06
C GLU A 39 6.56 6.27 -1.09
N SER A 40 7.00 7.47 -0.74
CA SER A 40 7.45 8.45 -1.74
C SER A 40 8.63 7.92 -2.55
N ASP A 41 8.79 8.45 -3.76
CA ASP A 41 9.96 8.17 -4.56
C ASP A 41 11.25 8.54 -3.80
N PRO A 42 12.33 7.75 -3.96
CA PRO A 42 13.63 8.10 -3.41
C PRO A 42 14.12 9.41 -4.03
N THR A 43 14.88 10.18 -3.25
CA THR A 43 15.41 11.50 -3.65
C THR A 43 16.93 11.48 -3.67
N GLY A 44 17.54 12.43 -4.38
CA GLY A 44 19.00 12.52 -4.51
C GLY A 44 19.58 11.60 -5.59
N ASP A 45 20.80 11.14 -5.36
CA ASP A 45 21.59 10.36 -6.32
C ASP A 45 21.20 8.87 -6.34
N PRO A 46 20.77 8.31 -7.50
CA PRO A 46 20.36 6.91 -7.63
C PRO A 46 21.40 5.87 -7.20
N GLU A 47 22.70 6.18 -7.23
CA GLU A 47 23.74 5.23 -6.84
C GLU A 47 23.65 4.83 -5.36
N ASN A 48 23.16 5.76 -4.53
CA ASN A 48 22.99 5.58 -3.09
C ASN A 48 21.66 4.91 -2.72
N TRP A 49 20.76 4.70 -3.70
CA TRP A 49 19.48 4.05 -3.44
C TRP A 49 19.67 2.55 -3.21
N THR A 50 18.78 2.01 -2.40
CA THR A 50 18.64 0.57 -2.17
C THR A 50 18.06 -0.12 -3.41
N HIS A 51 18.22 -1.44 -3.49
CA HIS A 51 17.64 -2.26 -4.58
C HIS A 51 16.11 -2.06 -4.68
N GLU A 52 15.43 -2.02 -3.53
CA GLU A 52 13.97 -1.82 -3.50
C GLU A 52 13.55 -0.40 -3.90
N GLU A 53 14.33 0.63 -3.56
CA GLU A 53 14.07 1.99 -4.01
C GLU A 53 14.22 2.14 -5.53
N LEU A 54 15.25 1.54 -6.13
CA LEU A 54 15.43 1.51 -7.59
C LEU A 54 14.25 0.79 -8.27
N ARG A 55 13.86 -0.37 -7.75
CA ARG A 55 12.71 -1.14 -8.24
C ARG A 55 11.41 -0.33 -8.10
N ARG A 56 11.18 0.30 -6.95
CA ARG A 56 9.99 1.10 -6.69
C ARG A 56 9.90 2.31 -7.61
N TRP A 57 11.00 3.03 -7.79
CA TRP A 57 11.07 4.20 -8.67
C TRP A 57 10.71 3.85 -10.11
N LEU A 58 11.21 2.70 -10.61
CA LEU A 58 10.86 2.16 -11.93
C LEU A 58 9.40 1.73 -12.01
N ALA A 59 8.89 1.04 -10.98
CA ALA A 59 7.50 0.58 -10.93
C ALA A 59 6.49 1.74 -10.91
N ALA A 60 6.77 2.80 -10.15
CA ALA A 60 5.96 4.02 -10.08
C ALA A 60 5.82 4.73 -11.45
N ARG A 61 6.76 4.47 -12.37
CA ARG A 61 6.80 5.02 -13.74
C ARG A 61 6.38 4.02 -14.81
N ASN A 62 5.75 2.91 -14.43
CA ASN A 62 5.32 1.83 -15.32
C ASN A 62 6.47 1.22 -16.16
N LEU A 63 7.67 1.12 -15.58
CA LEU A 63 8.83 0.52 -16.24
C LEU A 63 9.02 -0.96 -15.92
N HIS A 64 8.08 -1.57 -15.19
CA HIS A 64 8.00 -3.02 -14.94
C HIS A 64 9.35 -3.71 -14.66
N PRO A 65 10.04 -3.36 -13.55
CA PRO A 65 11.29 -4.01 -13.17
C PRO A 65 11.07 -5.49 -12.80
N ASN A 66 11.99 -6.36 -13.23
CA ASN A 66 11.91 -7.77 -12.88
C ASN A 66 12.41 -7.96 -11.43
N SER A 67 11.83 -8.91 -10.70
CA SER A 67 12.30 -9.24 -9.35
C SER A 67 13.69 -9.89 -9.33
N LYS A 68 14.16 -10.40 -10.47
CA LYS A 68 15.49 -11.01 -10.64
C LYS A 68 16.54 -10.03 -11.15
N ASP A 69 16.18 -8.78 -11.45
CA ASP A 69 17.15 -7.78 -11.92
C ASP A 69 18.16 -7.47 -10.81
N SER A 70 19.45 -7.41 -11.16
CA SER A 70 20.49 -7.02 -10.20
C SER A 70 20.41 -5.53 -9.87
N LYS A 71 21.06 -5.10 -8.78
CA LYS A 71 21.08 -3.68 -8.39
C LYS A 71 21.64 -2.80 -9.53
N GLU A 72 22.68 -3.28 -10.20
CA GLU A 72 23.35 -2.60 -11.30
C GLU A 72 22.43 -2.47 -12.51
N GLN A 73 21.73 -3.54 -12.87
CA GLN A 73 20.76 -3.52 -13.98
C GLN A 73 19.60 -2.55 -13.69
N LEU A 74 19.08 -2.53 -12.46
CA LEU A 74 18.05 -1.57 -12.06
C LEU A 74 18.59 -0.14 -12.10
N LEU A 75 19.81 0.09 -11.62
CA LEU A 75 20.47 1.39 -11.62
C LEU A 75 20.65 1.93 -13.04
N GLU A 76 21.15 1.12 -13.97
CA GLU A 76 21.29 1.49 -15.39
C GLU A 76 19.95 1.91 -15.99
N ARG A 77 18.89 1.15 -15.70
CA ARG A 77 17.54 1.47 -16.16
C ARG A 77 17.03 2.77 -15.55
N VAL A 78 17.26 3.00 -14.25
CA VAL A 78 16.90 4.26 -13.59
C VAL A 78 17.64 5.42 -14.24
N GLN A 79 18.96 5.34 -14.40
CA GLN A 79 19.76 6.40 -15.01
C GLN A 79 19.36 6.70 -16.46
N ALA A 80 19.00 5.68 -17.24
CA ALA A 80 18.48 5.86 -18.60
C ALA A 80 17.14 6.62 -18.62
N ASN A 81 16.28 6.39 -17.62
CA ASN A 81 14.94 6.97 -17.57
C ASN A 81 14.90 8.32 -16.83
N ILE A 82 15.82 8.59 -15.89
CA ILE A 82 15.83 9.84 -15.11
C ILE A 82 16.27 11.04 -15.95
N ARG A 83 17.12 10.80 -16.95
CA ARG A 83 17.67 11.84 -17.84
C ARG A 83 16.75 12.19 -19.01
N THR A 84 15.71 11.40 -19.26
CA THR A 84 14.81 11.61 -20.39
C THR A 84 13.61 12.46 -19.94
N PRO A 85 13.47 13.72 -20.42
CA PRO A 85 12.26 14.50 -20.16
C PRO A 85 11.07 13.79 -20.83
N ARG A 86 10.04 13.46 -20.06
CA ARG A 86 8.77 12.96 -20.62
C ARG A 86 7.78 14.13 -20.67
N ALA A 87 7.24 14.37 -21.86
CA ALA A 87 6.18 15.35 -22.12
C ALA A 87 4.82 14.85 -21.62
#